data_AF-A0A4R6GSQ2-F1
#
_entry.id   AF-A0A4R6GSQ2-F1
#
_cell.length_a   1.000
_cell.length_b   1.000
_cell.length_c   1.000
_cell.angle_alpha   90.00
_cell.angle_beta   90.00
_cell.angle_gamma   90.00
#
_symmetry.space_group_name_H-M   'P 1'
#
loop_
_entity.id
_entity.type
_entity.pdbx_description
1 polymer ?
#
loop_
_entity_poly.entity_id
_entity_poly.type
_entity_poly.pdbx_seq_one_letter_code
_entity_poly.pdbx_strand_id
1 'polypeptide(L)'
;MKLALSDIPQAPSVAQYRQGNTLGTEHIHWRWATFYQQYRLFFRYDFASKILIYAWVNDDSTRRTYENKHDAYAVFRKMLKNGNPPDSENDLCNAALGDGERIKALLGAECEDDP
;
A
#
# COMPACT_ATOMS: atom_id res chain seq x y z
N MET A 1 11.34 0.71 9.01
CA MET A 1 10.21 0.26 9.85
C MET A 1 9.42 1.41 10.49
N LYS A 2 10.06 2.46 11.04
CA LYS A 2 9.36 3.54 11.76
C LYS A 2 8.14 4.13 11.04
N LEU A 3 8.26 4.39 9.74
CA LEU A 3 7.17 5.00 8.96
C LEU A 3 5.86 4.20 9.04
N ALA A 4 5.89 2.91 8.66
CA ALA A 4 4.71 2.06 8.63
C ALA A 4 4.25 1.63 10.03
N LEU A 5 5.15 1.53 11.01
CA LEU A 5 4.80 1.00 12.33
C LEU A 5 4.52 2.06 13.40
N SER A 6 4.86 3.33 13.14
CA SER A 6 4.70 4.42 14.10
C SER A 6 4.13 5.67 13.45
N ASP A 7 4.79 6.20 12.41
CA ASP A 7 4.48 7.55 11.92
C ASP A 7 3.11 7.62 11.20
N ILE A 8 2.81 6.64 10.34
CA ILE A 8 1.51 6.57 9.66
C ILE A 8 0.39 6.20 10.65
N PRO A 9 0.50 5.16 11.50
CA PRO A 9 -0.56 4.82 12.45
C PRO A 9 -0.90 5.94 13.45
N GLN A 10 0.08 6.75 13.85
CA GLN A 10 -0.17 7.87 14.77
C GLN A 10 -1.02 8.98 14.13
N ALA A 11 -0.87 9.22 12.83
CA ALA A 11 -1.55 10.32 12.16
C ALA A 11 -1.85 10.01 10.67
N PRO A 12 -2.71 9.02 10.35
CA PRO A 12 -2.90 8.56 8.98
C PRO A 12 -3.65 9.58 8.10
N SER A 13 -4.35 10.52 8.73
CA SER A 13 -5.20 11.51 8.07
C SER A 13 -4.52 12.81 7.64
N VAL A 14 -3.25 13.04 8.03
CA VAL A 14 -2.53 14.30 7.80
C VAL A 14 -2.45 14.69 6.32
N ALA A 15 -2.39 15.99 6.07
CA ALA A 15 -2.42 16.55 4.73
C ALA A 15 -1.22 16.10 3.86
N GLN A 16 -0.04 15.85 4.45
CA GLN A 16 1.14 15.39 3.71
C GLN A 16 0.95 14.06 2.96
N TYR A 17 -0.01 13.23 3.38
CA TYR A 17 -0.33 11.97 2.72
C TYR A 17 -1.45 12.11 1.67
N ARG A 18 -2.10 13.28 1.59
CA ARG A 18 -3.12 13.61 0.60
C ARG A 18 -2.45 14.34 -0.54
N GLN A 19 -2.60 13.84 -1.75
CA GLN A 19 -1.94 14.43 -2.91
C GLN A 19 -2.93 14.80 -4.02
N GLY A 20 -4.22 14.83 -3.67
CA GLY A 20 -5.31 15.19 -4.56
C GLY A 20 -5.52 14.15 -5.66
N ASN A 21 -5.63 14.63 -6.90
CA ASN A 21 -6.12 13.82 -8.02
C ASN A 21 -5.01 13.11 -8.80
N THR A 22 -3.81 12.96 -8.23
CA THR A 22 -2.68 12.32 -8.92
C THR A 22 -3.02 10.91 -9.40
N LEU A 23 -3.83 10.14 -8.67
CA LEU A 23 -4.27 8.80 -9.07
C LEU A 23 -5.58 8.79 -9.86
N GLY A 24 -6.15 9.94 -10.19
CA GLY A 24 -7.52 10.07 -10.71
C GLY A 24 -8.48 10.53 -9.62
N THR A 25 -9.59 11.14 -10.03
CA THR A 25 -10.64 11.64 -9.12
C THR A 25 -11.38 10.51 -8.40
N GLU A 26 -11.42 9.33 -9.03
CA GLU A 26 -12.00 8.10 -8.52
C GLU A 26 -11.16 7.44 -7.42
N HIS A 27 -9.88 7.83 -7.30
CA HIS A 27 -8.90 7.20 -6.41
C HIS A 27 -8.35 8.15 -5.34
N ILE A 28 -9.06 9.25 -5.04
CA ILE A 28 -8.64 10.29 -4.08
C ILE A 28 -8.49 9.79 -2.63
N HIS A 29 -9.09 8.65 -2.31
CA HIS A 29 -8.99 7.99 -1.01
C HIS A 29 -7.65 7.29 -0.80
N TRP A 30 -6.90 7.03 -1.86
CA TRP A 30 -5.56 6.48 -1.76
C TRP A 30 -4.58 7.56 -1.31
N ARG A 31 -3.77 7.18 -0.32
CA ARG A 31 -2.75 8.03 0.27
C ARG A 31 -1.39 7.41 0.02
N TRP A 32 -0.35 8.23 0.08
CA TRP A 32 1.00 7.70 0.15
C TRP A 32 1.94 8.49 1.03
N ALA A 33 2.93 7.78 1.55
CA ALA A 33 4.05 8.35 2.26
C ALA A 33 5.34 8.14 1.45
N THR A 34 6.20 9.17 1.41
CA THR A 34 7.50 9.10 0.75
C THR A 34 8.58 8.75 1.76
N PHE A 35 9.48 7.82 1.41
CA PHE A 35 10.66 7.50 2.22
C PHE A 35 11.87 7.18 1.34
N TYR A 36 13.07 7.39 1.88
CA TYR A 36 14.36 7.38 1.15
C TYR A 36 14.30 8.12 -0.20
N GLN A 37 13.49 9.18 -0.29
CA GLN A 37 13.24 10.01 -1.48
C GLN A 37 12.55 9.29 -2.66
N GLN A 38 12.89 8.03 -2.93
CA GLN A 38 12.49 7.27 -4.11
C GLN A 38 11.36 6.26 -3.88
N TYR A 39 11.06 5.91 -2.63
CA TYR A 39 9.99 4.97 -2.33
C TYR A 39 8.71 5.68 -1.86
N ARG A 40 7.61 4.99 -2.06
CA ARG A 40 6.22 5.39 -1.92
C ARG A 40 5.49 4.20 -1.35
N LEU A 41 5.00 4.35 -0.13
CA LEU A 41 4.10 3.40 0.50
C LEU A 41 2.67 3.90 0.28
N PHE A 42 1.88 3.16 -0.48
CA PHE A 42 0.47 3.43 -0.74
C PHE A 42 -0.41 2.73 0.30
N PHE A 43 -1.39 3.46 0.82
CA PHE A 43 -2.26 2.97 1.86
C PHE A 43 -3.66 3.59 1.79
N ARG A 44 -4.61 2.90 2.43
CA ARG A 44 -5.99 3.32 2.66
C ARG A 44 -6.18 3.49 4.15
N TYR A 45 -6.91 4.54 4.54
CA TYR A 45 -7.36 4.72 5.91
C TYR A 45 -8.84 5.06 5.89
N ASP A 46 -9.66 4.21 6.50
CA ASP A 46 -11.04 4.53 6.79
C ASP A 46 -11.15 5.17 8.18
N PHE A 47 -11.75 6.34 8.23
CA PHE A 47 -11.90 7.11 9.45
C PHE A 47 -13.00 6.54 10.35
N ALA A 48 -14.06 5.96 9.78
CA ALA A 48 -15.21 5.49 10.54
C ALA A 48 -14.88 4.22 11.34
N SER A 49 -14.29 3.23 10.67
CA SER A 49 -13.84 1.97 11.27
C SER A 49 -12.47 2.06 11.93
N LYS A 50 -11.71 3.15 11.69
CA LYS A 50 -10.31 3.32 12.12
C LYS A 50 -9.38 2.23 11.57
N ILE A 51 -9.69 1.69 10.40
CA ILE A 51 -8.90 0.66 9.73
C ILE A 51 -7.84 1.31 8.83
N LEU A 52 -6.59 0.87 8.97
CA LEU A 52 -5.44 1.29 8.16
C LEU A 52 -4.89 0.09 7.39
N ILE A 53 -4.87 0.18 6.06
CA ILE A 53 -4.42 -0.90 5.18
C ILE A 53 -3.27 -0.40 4.33
N TYR A 54 -2.11 -1.06 4.47
CA TYR A 54 -0.97 -0.90 3.58
C TYR A 54 -1.18 -1.79 2.35
N ALA A 55 -1.21 -1.20 1.16
CA ALA A 55 -1.57 -1.93 -0.04
C ALA A 55 -0.37 -2.23 -0.94
N TRP A 56 0.56 -1.29 -1.06
CA TRP A 56 1.69 -1.48 -1.96
C TRP A 56 2.87 -0.55 -1.62
N VAL A 57 4.07 -1.05 -1.85
CA VAL A 57 5.31 -0.27 -1.84
C VAL A 57 6.01 -0.46 -3.18
N ASN A 58 6.46 0.62 -3.79
CA ASN A 58 7.26 0.50 -5.00
C ASN A 58 8.65 -0.07 -4.69
N ASP A 59 9.24 -0.72 -5.68
CA ASP A 59 10.58 -1.28 -5.63
C ASP A 59 11.56 -0.45 -6.49
N ASP A 60 12.78 -0.96 -6.63
CA ASP A 60 13.83 -0.31 -7.43
C ASP A 60 13.54 -0.27 -8.93
N SER A 61 12.70 -1.18 -9.43
CA SER A 61 12.25 -1.19 -10.83
C SER A 61 11.17 -0.14 -11.11
N THR A 62 10.57 0.41 -10.05
CA THR A 62 9.43 1.34 -10.11
C THR A 62 9.73 2.67 -9.40
N ARG A 63 10.96 3.18 -9.55
CA ARG A 63 11.39 4.48 -9.01
C ARG A 63 10.73 5.64 -9.75
N ARG A 64 10.48 6.74 -9.04
CA ARG A 64 9.88 7.96 -9.60
C ARG A 64 10.75 8.53 -10.72
N THR A 65 10.34 8.27 -11.95
CA THR A 65 10.89 8.88 -13.17
C THR A 65 9.70 9.48 -13.90
N TYR A 66 9.59 10.81 -13.87
CA TYR A 66 8.50 11.51 -14.57
C TYR A 66 8.51 11.07 -16.04
N GLU A 67 7.32 10.79 -16.59
CA GLU A 67 7.09 10.32 -17.98
C GLU A 67 7.51 8.87 -18.28
N ASN A 68 7.83 8.07 -17.26
CA ASN A 68 8.11 6.64 -17.43
C ASN A 68 6.87 5.79 -17.12
N LYS A 69 6.60 4.77 -17.96
CA LYS A 69 5.61 3.72 -17.69
C LYS A 69 5.89 2.94 -16.39
N HIS A 70 7.12 3.02 -15.90
CA HIS A 70 7.58 2.42 -14.64
C HIS A 70 7.51 3.38 -13.44
N ASP A 71 6.99 4.60 -13.60
CA ASP A 71 6.74 5.48 -12.47
C ASP A 71 5.75 4.85 -11.47
N ALA A 72 6.01 5.05 -10.17
CA ALA A 72 5.19 4.47 -9.10
C ALA A 72 3.70 4.81 -9.23
N TYR A 73 3.34 6.02 -9.70
CA TYR A 73 1.93 6.38 -9.90
C TYR A 73 1.33 5.72 -11.13
N ALA A 74 2.10 5.55 -12.21
CA ALA A 74 1.65 4.85 -13.42
C ALA A 74 1.41 3.36 -13.12
N VAL A 75 2.34 2.72 -12.40
CA VAL A 75 2.23 1.33 -11.96
C VAL A 75 1.05 1.16 -11.03
N PHE A 76 0.94 1.98 -9.98
CA PHE A 76 -0.16 1.86 -9.02
C PHE A 76 -1.53 2.14 -9.66
N ARG A 77 -1.63 3.10 -10.59
CA ARG A 77 -2.88 3.31 -11.33
C ARG A 77 -3.24 2.11 -12.21
N LYS A 78 -2.26 1.47 -12.87
CA LYS A 78 -2.50 0.25 -13.65
C LYS A 78 -2.95 -0.90 -12.75
N MET A 79 -2.35 -1.02 -11.56
CA MET A 79 -2.74 -1.95 -10.51
C MET A 79 -4.20 -1.78 -10.08
N LEU A 80 -4.61 -0.55 -9.77
CA LEU A 80 -6.00 -0.22 -9.43
C LEU A 80 -6.98 -0.57 -10.57
N LYS A 81 -6.63 -0.24 -11.82
CA LYS A 81 -7.44 -0.61 -12.99
C LYS A 81 -7.58 -2.11 -13.18
N ASN A 82 -6.59 -2.88 -12.75
CA ASN A 82 -6.60 -4.34 -12.80
C ASN A 82 -7.28 -4.96 -11.56
N GLY A 83 -7.77 -4.15 -10.61
CA GLY A 83 -8.42 -4.63 -9.39
C GLY A 83 -7.46 -5.22 -8.35
N ASN A 84 -6.17 -4.92 -8.42
CA ASN A 84 -5.18 -5.37 -7.44
C ASN A 84 -4.21 -4.23 -7.08
N PRO A 85 -4.37 -3.55 -5.94
CA PRO A 85 -5.32 -3.87 -4.87
C PRO A 85 -6.78 -3.57 -5.28
N PRO A 86 -7.77 -4.27 -4.68
CA PRO A 86 -9.17 -3.92 -4.87
C PRO A 86 -9.47 -2.55 -4.26
N ASP A 87 -10.42 -1.82 -4.86
CA ASP A 87 -10.69 -0.43 -4.47
C ASP A 87 -11.78 -0.30 -3.38
N SER A 88 -12.65 -1.31 -3.25
CA SER A 88 -13.69 -1.35 -2.23
C SER A 88 -13.10 -1.66 -0.85
N GLU A 89 -13.65 -1.05 0.19
CA GLU A 89 -13.14 -1.22 1.56
C GLU A 89 -13.24 -2.67 2.05
N ASN A 90 -14.38 -3.33 1.80
CA ASN A 90 -14.60 -4.71 2.20
C ASN A 90 -13.66 -5.67 1.47
N ASP A 91 -13.53 -5.51 0.14
CA ASP A 91 -12.64 -6.38 -0.64
C ASP A 91 -11.18 -6.15 -0.27
N LEU A 92 -10.80 -4.91 0.03
CA LEU A 92 -9.45 -4.57 0.47
C LEU A 92 -9.12 -5.14 1.85
N CYS A 93 -10.05 -5.07 2.80
CA CYS A 93 -9.90 -5.74 4.10
C CYS A 93 -9.74 -7.25 3.93
N ASN A 94 -10.61 -7.88 3.13
CA ASN A 94 -10.57 -9.32 2.91
C ASN A 94 -9.28 -9.76 2.22
N ALA A 95 -8.82 -9.02 1.22
CA ALA A 95 -7.54 -9.26 0.56
C ALA A 95 -6.37 -9.15 1.55
N ALA A 96 -6.34 -8.10 2.37
CA ALA A 96 -5.28 -7.90 3.36
C ALA A 96 -5.24 -9.02 4.43
N LEU A 97 -6.40 -9.49 4.90
CA LEU A 97 -6.49 -10.62 5.82
C LEU A 97 -5.99 -11.91 5.16
N GLY A 98 -6.40 -12.18 3.92
CA GLY A 98 -5.94 -13.34 3.16
C GLY A 98 -4.43 -13.34 2.92
N ASP A 99 -3.86 -12.18 2.59
CA ASP A 99 -2.42 -12.00 2.44
C ASP A 99 -1.67 -12.22 3.77
N GLY A 100 -2.24 -11.76 4.89
CA GLY A 100 -1.71 -12.00 6.23
C GLY A 100 -1.60 -13.49 6.57
N GLU A 101 -2.66 -14.25 6.30
CA GLU A 101 -2.66 -15.72 6.48
C GLU A 101 -1.65 -16.41 5.55
N ARG A 102 -1.56 -15.97 4.29
CA ARG A 102 -0.57 -16.50 3.35
C ARG A 102 0.86 -16.24 3.81
N ILE A 103 1.16 -15.03 4.28
CA ILE A 103 2.48 -14.66 4.81
C ILE A 103 2.80 -15.51 6.03
N LYS A 104 1.85 -15.68 6.95
CA LYS A 104 2.01 -16.52 8.13
C LYS A 104 2.31 -17.98 7.76
N ALA A 105 1.61 -18.53 6.76
CA ALA A 105 1.87 -19.87 6.26
C ALA A 105 3.27 -19.99 5.62
N LEU A 106 3.70 -19.01 4.83
CA LEU A 106 5.03 -18.98 4.23
C LEU A 106 6.15 -18.90 5.28
N LEU A 107 5.96 -18.09 6.32
CA LEU A 107 6.93 -17.93 7.41
C LEU A 107 6.92 -19.09 8.41
N GLY A 108 5.78 -19.78 8.55
CA GLY A 108 5.63 -20.97 9.41
C GLY A 108 6.09 -22.28 8.77
N ALA A 109 6.50 -22.27 7.50
CA ALA A 109 6.98 -23.45 6.77
C ALA A 109 8.50 -23.71 6.90
N GLU A 110 9.22 -22.94 7.74
CA GLU A 110 10.60 -23.24 8.12
C GLU A 110 10.64 -23.74 9.57
N CYS A 111 10.26 -25.01 9.79
CA CYS A 111 10.64 -25.87 10.92
C CYS A 111 9.95 -27.24 10.71
N GLU A 112 10.50 -28.08 9.84
CA GLU A 112 10.40 -29.53 10.06
C GLU A 112 11.79 -30.02 10.44
N ASP A 113 11.83 -30.63 11.61
CA ASP A 113 12.99 -31.14 12.32
C ASP A 113 13.79 -32.15 11.46
N ASP A 114 15.10 -31.89 11.30
CA ASP A 114 16.04 -32.94 10.91
C ASP A 114 16.37 -33.74 12.20
N PRO A 115 16.27 -35.09 12.18
CA PRO A 115 16.10 -35.93 13.37
C PRO A 115 17.31 -36.00 14.32
#